data_AF-A0A2C9LY19-F1
#
_entry.id   AF-A0A2C9LY19-F1
#
_cell.length_a   1.000
_cell.length_b   1.000
_cell.length_c   1.000
_cell.angle_alpha   90.00
_cell.angle_beta   90.00
_cell.angle_gamma   90.00
#
_symmetry.space_group_name_H-M   'P 1'
#
loop_
_entity.id
_entity.type
_entity.pdbx_description
1 polymer ?
#
loop_
_entity_poly.entity_id
_entity_poly.type
_entity_poly.pdbx_seq_one_letter_code
_entity_poly.pdbx_strand_id
1 'polypeptide(L)'
;MAPSFKYYPDLDALPLTLNDDKERVKWRTKQNLDYAFLMLHAYRRGQYYIQLEDDIVTRPGYFSTIMQATAKHSNWTLIRCSALGFIGKVLKTSDLPLVVEFLFMFHGNKPCDWLLENLLTTKVCTKDMLPKECQKAVNNISIDIKPPLFQHIGLKSSLKGKIQKLKEKAFKLPVVKRNSFLSVKRDVSGGPNPPAKYITSSIPQFENFSIDAVYTGMSGFWGYTPMYGDTIDIAYEPPLKIHSYKIETGCKEHPLDISPATTSIWVLSDSFNSNSTMVDSFYQLGNFNDKGLAQGLISANFSSIKIFRIRFNENMKTWVWINQISIRAAAT
;
A
#
# COMPACT_ATOMS: atom_id res chain seq x y z
N MET A 1 3.59 -6.27 -17.01
CA MET A 1 3.20 -7.00 -18.24
C MET A 1 1.69 -7.13 -18.25
N ALA A 2 1.03 -6.80 -19.34
CA ALA A 2 -0.44 -6.89 -19.47
C ALA A 2 -0.79 -7.48 -20.84
N PRO A 3 -1.85 -8.30 -20.95
CA PRO A 3 -2.31 -8.79 -22.24
C PRO A 3 -2.85 -7.65 -23.10
N SER A 4 -2.91 -7.89 -24.42
CA SER A 4 -3.62 -6.99 -25.35
C SER A 4 -5.09 -6.91 -24.98
N PHE A 5 -5.75 -5.77 -25.26
CA PHE A 5 -7.20 -5.63 -25.08
C PHE A 5 -8.00 -6.74 -25.80
N LYS A 6 -7.51 -7.22 -26.96
CA LYS A 6 -8.15 -8.30 -27.74
C LYS A 6 -8.12 -9.68 -27.07
N TYR A 7 -7.38 -9.84 -25.97
CA TYR A 7 -7.32 -11.09 -25.22
C TYR A 7 -8.60 -11.34 -24.43
N TYR A 8 -9.27 -10.27 -23.98
CA TYR A 8 -10.50 -10.39 -23.20
C TYR A 8 -11.70 -10.56 -24.11
N PRO A 9 -12.71 -11.35 -23.71
CA PRO A 9 -14.01 -11.33 -24.37
C PRO A 9 -14.70 -9.98 -24.10
N ASP A 10 -15.87 -9.78 -24.70
CA ASP A 10 -16.72 -8.65 -24.34
C ASP A 10 -17.19 -8.78 -22.88
N LEU A 11 -16.49 -8.09 -21.98
CA LEU A 11 -16.77 -8.10 -20.54
C LEU A 11 -18.12 -7.41 -20.23
N ASP A 12 -18.67 -6.62 -21.16
CA ASP A 12 -19.97 -5.99 -21.01
C ASP A 12 -21.14 -6.92 -21.38
N ALA A 13 -20.88 -7.99 -22.14
CA ALA A 13 -21.87 -8.98 -22.54
C ALA A 13 -21.89 -10.24 -21.65
N LEU A 14 -21.20 -10.22 -20.50
CA LEU A 14 -21.14 -11.37 -19.60
C LEU A 14 -22.49 -11.65 -18.91
N PRO A 15 -22.90 -12.94 -18.80
CA PRO A 15 -24.09 -13.31 -18.05
C PRO A 15 -23.88 -13.10 -16.55
N LEU A 16 -24.92 -12.63 -15.87
CA LEU A 16 -24.91 -12.54 -14.41
C LEU A 16 -24.96 -13.94 -13.79
N THR A 17 -24.08 -14.22 -12.83
CA THR A 17 -24.08 -15.46 -12.06
C THR A 17 -23.80 -15.16 -10.58
N LEU A 18 -24.11 -16.13 -9.70
CA LEU A 18 -23.87 -16.04 -8.25
C LEU A 18 -24.59 -14.87 -7.54
N ASN A 19 -25.63 -14.31 -8.17
CA ASN A 19 -26.34 -13.13 -7.68
C ASN A 19 -25.42 -11.90 -7.51
N ASP A 20 -24.33 -11.84 -8.27
CA ASP A 20 -23.38 -10.73 -8.32
C ASP A 20 -23.92 -9.60 -9.23
N ASP A 21 -23.56 -8.35 -8.91
CA ASP A 21 -23.76 -7.23 -9.84
C ASP A 21 -22.80 -7.31 -11.05
N LYS A 22 -23.10 -6.53 -12.10
CA LYS A 22 -22.31 -6.54 -13.34
C LYS A 22 -20.83 -6.22 -13.12
N GLU A 23 -20.52 -5.27 -12.23
CA GLU A 23 -19.15 -4.85 -11.96
C GLU A 23 -18.35 -5.96 -11.27
N ARG A 24 -18.97 -6.68 -10.35
CA ARG A 24 -18.38 -7.83 -9.68
C ARG A 24 -18.18 -9.01 -10.64
N VAL A 25 -19.13 -9.27 -11.54
CA VAL A 25 -18.99 -10.28 -12.60
C VAL A 25 -17.80 -9.94 -13.52
N LYS A 26 -17.73 -8.70 -14.00
CA LYS A 26 -16.58 -8.21 -14.78
C LYS A 26 -15.27 -8.38 -14.04
N TRP A 27 -15.21 -7.94 -12.78
CA TRP A 27 -14.02 -7.98 -11.95
C TRP A 27 -13.48 -9.40 -11.79
N ARG A 28 -14.30 -10.38 -11.38
CA ARG A 28 -13.83 -11.76 -11.20
C ARG A 28 -13.51 -12.46 -12.51
N THR A 29 -14.24 -12.12 -13.59
CA THR A 29 -13.98 -12.67 -14.92
C THR A 29 -12.64 -12.19 -15.46
N LYS A 30 -12.36 -10.89 -15.34
CA LYS A 30 -11.07 -10.32 -15.70
C LYS A 30 -9.95 -10.95 -14.87
N GLN A 31 -10.13 -11.12 -13.56
CA GLN A 31 -9.14 -11.74 -12.68
C GLN A 31 -8.78 -13.17 -13.12
N ASN A 32 -9.77 -14.00 -13.46
CA ASN A 32 -9.55 -15.35 -13.99
C ASN A 32 -8.65 -15.33 -15.24
N LEU A 33 -8.96 -14.43 -16.19
CA LEU A 33 -8.24 -14.30 -17.44
C LEU A 33 -6.83 -13.73 -17.24
N ASP A 34 -6.65 -12.79 -16.31
CA ASP A 34 -5.35 -12.24 -15.95
C ASP A 34 -4.43 -13.30 -15.35
N TYR A 35 -4.95 -14.14 -14.44
CA TYR A 35 -4.18 -15.24 -13.85
C TYR A 35 -3.83 -16.30 -14.90
N ALA A 36 -4.78 -16.66 -15.77
CA ALA A 36 -4.52 -17.56 -16.88
C ALA A 36 -3.39 -17.03 -17.80
N PHE A 37 -3.41 -15.72 -18.10
CA PHE A 37 -2.36 -15.08 -18.91
C PHE A 37 -0.98 -15.14 -18.25
N LEU A 38 -0.91 -14.86 -16.94
CA LEU A 38 0.32 -14.94 -16.17
C LEU A 38 0.88 -16.37 -16.12
N MET A 39 0.01 -17.37 -15.91
CA MET A 39 0.39 -18.78 -15.91
C MET A 39 0.91 -19.24 -17.28
N LEU A 40 0.26 -18.84 -18.38
CA LEU A 40 0.73 -19.10 -19.74
C LEU A 40 2.11 -18.49 -19.98
N HIS A 41 2.34 -17.28 -19.49
CA HIS A 41 3.66 -16.69 -19.54
C HIS A 41 4.67 -17.48 -18.71
N ALA A 42 4.31 -17.95 -17.52
CA ALA A 42 5.24 -18.68 -16.65
C ALA A 42 5.55 -20.12 -17.13
N TYR A 43 4.72 -20.71 -18.00
CA TYR A 43 4.75 -22.14 -18.37
C TYR A 43 6.12 -22.70 -18.82
N ARG A 44 7.03 -21.89 -19.35
CA ARG A 44 8.37 -22.35 -19.77
C ARG A 44 9.53 -21.70 -19.03
N ARG A 45 9.25 -21.04 -17.90
CA ARG A 45 10.22 -20.17 -17.21
C ARG A 45 10.73 -20.71 -15.88
N GLY A 46 10.21 -21.84 -15.41
CA GLY A 46 10.64 -22.47 -14.17
C GLY A 46 9.99 -23.84 -13.94
N GLN A 47 10.46 -24.57 -12.94
CA GLN A 47 9.89 -25.87 -12.55
C GLN A 47 8.58 -25.74 -11.77
N TYR A 48 8.45 -24.66 -11.00
CA TYR A 48 7.30 -24.35 -10.18
C TYR A 48 6.80 -22.94 -10.47
N TYR A 49 5.51 -22.75 -10.26
CA TYR A 49 4.81 -21.48 -10.33
C TYR A 49 4.21 -21.17 -8.98
N ILE A 50 4.26 -19.91 -8.55
CA ILE A 50 3.54 -19.43 -7.36
C ILE A 50 2.68 -18.22 -7.74
N GLN A 51 1.37 -18.33 -7.50
CA GLN A 51 0.48 -17.16 -7.61
C GLN A 51 0.61 -16.32 -6.36
N LEU A 52 0.97 -15.04 -6.53
CA LEU A 52 0.96 -14.03 -5.49
C LEU A 52 0.05 -12.87 -5.92
N GLU A 53 -0.45 -12.14 -4.94
CA GLU A 53 -1.18 -10.88 -5.12
C GLU A 53 -0.29 -9.70 -4.66
N ASP A 54 -0.76 -8.49 -4.90
CA ASP A 54 -0.21 -7.27 -4.31
C ASP A 54 -0.44 -7.22 -2.80
N ASP A 55 0.19 -6.24 -2.14
CA ASP A 55 0.05 -5.99 -0.70
C ASP A 55 0.21 -7.23 0.19
N ILE A 56 1.18 -8.09 -0.11
CA ILE A 56 1.47 -9.27 0.72
C ILE A 56 2.66 -9.04 1.65
N VAL A 57 2.57 -9.60 2.85
CA VAL A 57 3.68 -9.74 3.79
C VAL A 57 4.01 -11.20 4.00
N THR A 58 5.30 -11.51 4.12
CA THR A 58 5.82 -12.88 4.16
C THR A 58 6.34 -13.26 5.53
N ARG A 59 6.27 -14.54 5.86
CA ARG A 59 7.00 -15.11 7.01
C ARG A 59 8.50 -15.27 6.68
N PRO A 60 9.43 -14.98 7.61
CA PRO A 60 10.85 -15.28 7.39
C PRO A 60 11.06 -16.76 7.02
N GLY A 61 11.90 -17.01 6.02
CA GLY A 61 12.15 -18.37 5.51
C GLY A 61 11.01 -18.96 4.66
N TYR A 62 10.08 -18.15 4.14
CA TYR A 62 9.00 -18.64 3.29
C TYR A 62 9.53 -19.45 2.09
N PHE A 63 10.56 -18.97 1.43
CA PHE A 63 11.12 -19.60 0.23
C PHE A 63 11.70 -20.98 0.54
N SER A 64 12.55 -21.08 1.57
CA SER A 64 13.13 -22.36 1.97
C SER A 64 12.05 -23.36 2.42
N THR A 65 11.01 -22.89 3.11
CA THR A 65 9.86 -23.71 3.51
C THR A 65 9.12 -24.28 2.29
N ILE A 66 8.87 -23.44 1.27
CA ILE A 66 8.23 -23.88 0.03
C ILE A 66 9.10 -24.90 -0.70
N MET A 67 10.39 -24.62 -0.88
CA MET A 67 11.31 -25.53 -1.56
C MET A 67 11.39 -26.89 -0.85
N GLN A 68 11.47 -26.91 0.48
CA GLN A 68 11.43 -28.15 1.26
C GLN A 68 10.11 -28.92 1.07
N ALA A 69 8.97 -28.23 1.05
CA ALA A 69 7.68 -28.86 0.81
C ALA A 69 7.60 -29.50 -0.59
N THR A 70 8.11 -28.81 -1.62
CA THR A 70 8.15 -29.35 -2.99
C THR A 70 9.05 -30.58 -3.12
N ALA A 71 10.16 -30.64 -2.36
CA ALA A 71 11.09 -31.76 -2.40
C ALA A 71 10.62 -32.97 -1.57
N LYS A 72 9.95 -32.74 -0.44
CA LYS A 72 9.48 -33.79 0.48
C LYS A 72 8.35 -34.63 -0.11
N HIS A 73 7.53 -34.06 -0.98
CA HIS A 73 6.36 -34.71 -1.55
C HIS A 73 6.50 -34.81 -3.07
N SER A 74 6.39 -36.01 -3.62
CA SER A 74 6.45 -36.21 -5.09
C SER A 74 5.08 -36.06 -5.76
N ASN A 75 4.01 -36.53 -5.11
CA ASN A 75 2.66 -36.67 -5.67
C ASN A 75 1.68 -35.61 -5.17
N TRP A 76 2.00 -34.32 -5.36
CA TRP A 76 1.07 -33.21 -5.12
C TRP A 76 0.73 -32.49 -6.43
N THR A 77 -0.47 -31.90 -6.47
CA THR A 77 -0.96 -31.00 -7.52
C THR A 77 -0.90 -29.54 -7.06
N LEU A 78 -1.23 -29.26 -5.79
CA LEU A 78 -1.22 -27.91 -5.23
C LEU A 78 -0.51 -27.88 -3.86
N ILE A 79 0.29 -26.84 -3.61
CA ILE A 79 0.72 -26.48 -2.25
C ILE A 79 0.10 -25.12 -1.90
N ARG A 80 -0.67 -25.07 -0.81
CA ARG A 80 -1.30 -23.87 -0.27
C ARG A 80 -0.41 -23.27 0.81
N CYS A 81 0.17 -22.12 0.52
CA CYS A 81 0.94 -21.32 1.49
C CYS A 81 0.06 -20.32 2.25
N SER A 82 -1.19 -20.18 1.83
CA SER A 82 -2.26 -19.39 2.43
C SER A 82 -3.61 -20.08 2.16
N ALA A 83 -4.48 -20.07 3.16
CA ALA A 83 -5.87 -20.48 3.09
C ALA A 83 -6.77 -19.40 2.47
N LEU A 84 -6.35 -18.12 2.48
CA LEU A 84 -7.13 -17.02 1.91
C LEU A 84 -6.99 -16.93 0.39
N GLY A 85 -8.12 -16.95 -0.33
CA GLY A 85 -8.20 -16.64 -1.76
C GLY A 85 -7.23 -17.45 -2.63
N PHE A 86 -6.69 -16.80 -3.66
CA PHE A 86 -5.70 -17.39 -4.59
C PHE A 86 -4.25 -17.02 -4.24
N ILE A 87 -3.99 -16.41 -3.08
CA ILE A 87 -2.60 -16.06 -2.72
C ILE A 87 -1.81 -17.30 -2.30
N GLY A 88 -0.53 -17.33 -2.65
CA GLY A 88 0.39 -18.37 -2.20
C GLY A 88 0.03 -19.77 -2.70
N LYS A 89 -0.55 -19.89 -3.90
CA LYS A 89 -0.85 -21.18 -4.53
C LYS A 89 0.35 -21.60 -5.38
N VAL A 90 1.03 -22.67 -4.97
CA VAL A 90 2.19 -23.21 -5.68
C VAL A 90 1.76 -24.41 -6.51
N LEU A 91 2.10 -24.37 -7.79
CA LEU A 91 1.76 -25.37 -8.80
C LEU A 91 3.03 -25.83 -9.50
N LYS A 92 3.05 -27.08 -9.98
CA LYS A 92 4.07 -27.50 -10.94
C LYS A 92 3.82 -26.79 -12.26
N THR A 93 4.87 -26.31 -12.90
CA THR A 93 4.72 -25.64 -14.19
C THR A 93 4.14 -26.58 -15.26
N SER A 94 4.43 -27.88 -15.17
CA SER A 94 3.83 -28.94 -16.00
C SER A 94 2.29 -28.99 -15.93
N ASP A 95 1.72 -28.56 -14.81
CA ASP A 95 0.29 -28.66 -14.53
C ASP A 95 -0.45 -27.36 -14.86
N LEU A 96 0.27 -26.27 -15.19
CA LEU A 96 -0.34 -24.99 -15.54
C LEU A 96 -1.30 -25.06 -16.74
N PRO A 97 -1.03 -25.81 -17.84
CA PRO A 97 -1.97 -25.91 -18.95
C PRO A 97 -3.36 -26.36 -18.50
N LEU A 98 -3.43 -27.38 -17.62
CA LEU A 98 -4.68 -27.87 -17.05
C LEU A 98 -5.42 -26.78 -16.25
N VAL A 99 -4.69 -26.04 -15.41
CA VAL A 99 -5.28 -24.95 -14.59
C VAL A 99 -5.78 -23.82 -15.49
N VAL A 100 -4.99 -23.43 -16.48
CA VAL A 100 -5.33 -22.38 -17.45
C VAL A 100 -6.57 -22.74 -18.25
N GLU A 101 -6.65 -23.95 -18.79
CA GLU A 101 -7.81 -24.43 -19.54
C GLU A 101 -9.07 -24.42 -18.67
N PHE A 102 -8.98 -24.87 -17.42
CA PHE A 102 -10.10 -24.85 -16.50
C PHE A 102 -10.57 -23.42 -16.16
N LEU A 103 -9.62 -22.50 -15.94
CA LEU A 103 -9.93 -21.08 -15.77
C LEU A 103 -10.58 -20.49 -17.01
N PHE A 104 -10.12 -20.84 -18.22
CA PHE A 104 -10.73 -20.39 -19.46
C PHE A 104 -12.13 -20.96 -19.69
N MET A 105 -12.37 -22.23 -19.37
CA MET A 105 -13.71 -22.81 -19.53
C MET A 105 -14.76 -22.11 -18.65
N PHE A 106 -14.38 -21.67 -17.46
CA PHE A 106 -15.32 -21.18 -16.45
C PHE A 106 -15.07 -19.73 -16.00
N HIS A 107 -14.31 -18.95 -16.78
CA HIS A 107 -13.89 -17.59 -16.42
C HIS A 107 -15.07 -16.68 -16.05
N GLY A 108 -16.20 -16.80 -16.76
CA GLY A 108 -17.41 -16.03 -16.50
C GLY A 108 -18.29 -16.57 -15.37
N ASN A 109 -18.11 -17.82 -14.94
CA ASN A 109 -19.07 -18.50 -14.06
C ASN A 109 -18.76 -18.37 -12.57
N LYS A 110 -17.49 -18.53 -12.18
CA LYS A 110 -17.04 -18.57 -10.78
C LYS A 110 -15.70 -17.84 -10.59
N PRO A 111 -15.38 -17.35 -9.39
CA PRO A 111 -14.07 -16.75 -9.10
C PRO A 111 -12.96 -17.81 -9.09
N CYS A 112 -11.71 -17.37 -9.30
CA CYS A 112 -10.55 -18.24 -9.50
C CYS A 112 -10.33 -19.24 -8.36
N ASP A 113 -10.47 -18.80 -7.11
CA ASP A 113 -10.26 -19.61 -5.91
C ASP A 113 -11.21 -20.80 -5.87
N TRP A 114 -12.47 -20.59 -6.24
CA TRP A 114 -13.46 -21.66 -6.34
C TRP A 114 -13.16 -22.58 -7.51
N LEU A 115 -12.75 -22.02 -8.65
CA LEU A 115 -12.38 -22.82 -9.82
C LEU A 115 -11.19 -23.74 -9.54
N LEU A 116 -10.19 -23.29 -8.78
CA LEU A 116 -9.07 -24.13 -8.40
C LEU A 116 -9.50 -25.28 -7.48
N GLU A 117 -10.35 -25.02 -6.49
CA GLU A 117 -10.92 -26.09 -5.66
C GLU A 117 -11.80 -27.04 -6.49
N ASN A 118 -12.60 -26.52 -7.43
CA ASN A 118 -13.41 -27.32 -8.33
C ASN A 118 -12.56 -28.21 -9.27
N LEU A 119 -11.42 -27.70 -9.74
CA LEU A 119 -10.46 -28.49 -10.51
C LEU A 119 -9.94 -29.67 -9.68
N LEU A 120 -9.52 -29.42 -8.43
CA LEU A 120 -9.02 -30.46 -7.55
C LEU A 120 -10.08 -31.53 -7.28
N THR A 121 -11.31 -31.13 -6.96
CA THR A 121 -12.41 -32.08 -6.75
C THR A 121 -12.72 -32.87 -8.01
N THR A 122 -12.73 -32.22 -9.19
CA THR A 122 -13.00 -32.88 -10.48
C THR A 122 -11.94 -33.94 -10.80
N LYS A 123 -10.69 -33.72 -10.37
CA LYS A 123 -9.58 -34.62 -10.61
C LYS A 123 -9.63 -35.93 -9.80
N VAL A 124 -10.21 -35.89 -8.59
CA VAL A 124 -10.08 -37.02 -7.63
C VAL A 124 -11.39 -37.53 -7.04
N CYS A 125 -12.48 -36.79 -7.14
CA CYS A 125 -13.76 -37.17 -6.55
C CYS A 125 -14.69 -37.79 -7.59
N THR A 126 -15.35 -38.90 -7.25
CA THR A 126 -16.42 -39.48 -8.05
C THR A 126 -17.79 -39.03 -7.55
N LYS A 127 -18.84 -39.20 -8.35
CA LYS A 127 -20.21 -38.78 -8.00
C LYS A 127 -20.76 -39.47 -6.74
N ASP A 128 -20.36 -40.72 -6.52
CA ASP A 128 -20.88 -41.55 -5.42
C ASP A 128 -20.08 -41.41 -4.12
N MET A 129 -18.95 -40.67 -4.13
CA MET A 129 -18.16 -40.44 -2.92
C MET A 129 -18.90 -39.56 -1.92
N LEU A 130 -18.77 -39.91 -0.63
CA LEU A 130 -19.24 -39.04 0.43
C LEU A 130 -18.38 -37.76 0.49
N PRO A 131 -18.94 -36.60 0.91
CA PRO A 131 -18.19 -35.34 0.97
C PRO A 131 -16.88 -35.43 1.77
N LYS A 132 -16.86 -36.21 2.87
CA LYS A 132 -15.66 -36.42 3.69
C LYS A 132 -14.58 -37.20 2.96
N GLU A 133 -14.95 -38.17 2.14
CA GLU A 133 -14.03 -39.00 1.35
C GLU A 133 -13.42 -38.19 0.22
N CYS A 134 -14.24 -37.42 -0.51
CA CYS A 134 -13.79 -36.48 -1.52
C CYS A 134 -12.81 -35.45 -0.91
N GLN A 135 -13.12 -34.87 0.24
CA GLN A 135 -12.22 -33.93 0.90
C GLN A 135 -10.88 -34.59 1.29
N LYS A 136 -10.91 -35.84 1.76
CA LYS A 136 -9.68 -36.60 2.05
C LYS A 136 -8.86 -36.83 0.79
N ALA A 137 -9.50 -37.18 -0.32
CA ALA A 137 -8.84 -37.36 -1.61
C ALA A 137 -8.19 -36.05 -2.11
N VAL A 138 -8.88 -34.92 -2.00
CA VAL A 138 -8.32 -33.59 -2.32
C VAL A 138 -7.13 -33.26 -1.44
N ASN A 139 -7.22 -33.53 -0.13
CA ASN A 139 -6.12 -33.28 0.81
C ASN A 139 -4.90 -34.16 0.56
N ASN A 140 -5.05 -35.32 -0.10
CA ASN A 140 -3.91 -36.16 -0.48
C ASN A 140 -3.10 -35.56 -1.63
N ILE A 141 -3.72 -34.76 -2.51
CA ILE A 141 -3.05 -34.10 -3.64
C ILE A 141 -2.78 -32.61 -3.39
N SER A 142 -3.25 -32.07 -2.28
CA SER A 142 -3.10 -30.67 -1.93
C SER A 142 -2.54 -30.49 -0.52
N ILE A 143 -1.38 -29.86 -0.42
CA ILE A 143 -0.62 -29.73 0.82
C ILE A 143 -0.82 -28.33 1.38
N ASP A 144 -1.32 -28.23 2.61
CA ASP A 144 -1.41 -26.95 3.31
C ASP A 144 -0.16 -26.72 4.16
N ILE A 145 0.62 -25.68 3.86
CA ILE A 145 1.75 -25.27 4.70
C ILE A 145 1.21 -24.61 5.96
N LYS A 146 1.67 -25.12 7.11
CA LYS A 146 1.32 -24.57 8.42
C LYS A 146 2.59 -24.21 9.20
N PRO A 147 2.65 -23.01 9.80
CA PRO A 147 1.67 -21.93 9.69
C PRO A 147 1.71 -21.25 8.30
N PRO A 148 0.68 -20.45 7.94
CA PRO A 148 0.64 -19.73 6.66
C PRO A 148 1.90 -18.87 6.46
N LEU A 149 2.34 -18.78 5.20
CA LEU A 149 3.57 -18.06 4.83
C LEU A 149 3.29 -16.65 4.30
N PHE A 150 2.06 -16.39 3.85
CA PHE A 150 1.66 -15.11 3.26
C PHE A 150 0.41 -14.56 3.95
N GLN A 151 0.32 -13.23 4.04
CA GLN A 151 -0.86 -12.49 4.47
C GLN A 151 -1.05 -11.29 3.56
N HIS A 152 -2.27 -11.12 3.04
CA HIS A 152 -2.65 -9.90 2.32
C HIS A 152 -2.96 -8.77 3.31
N ILE A 153 -2.30 -7.63 3.21
CA ILE A 153 -2.48 -6.46 4.09
C ILE A 153 -3.24 -5.31 3.42
N GLY A 154 -3.44 -5.35 2.11
CA GLY A 154 -4.24 -4.36 1.39
C GLY A 154 -5.70 -4.35 1.86
N LEU A 155 -6.17 -3.18 2.31
CA LEU A 155 -7.51 -3.01 2.87
C LEU A 155 -8.56 -2.57 1.84
N LYS A 156 -8.13 -1.88 0.78
CA LYS A 156 -9.02 -1.36 -0.29
C LYS A 156 -8.82 -2.17 -1.55
N SER A 157 -9.92 -2.76 -2.05
CA SER A 157 -9.91 -3.50 -3.31
C SER A 157 -10.10 -2.56 -4.51
N SER A 158 -9.65 -3.02 -5.69
CA SER A 158 -9.99 -2.42 -6.98
C SER A 158 -11.49 -2.47 -7.30
N LEU A 159 -12.27 -3.32 -6.64
CA LEU A 159 -13.73 -3.26 -6.67
C LEU A 159 -14.23 -2.14 -5.75
N LYS A 160 -14.90 -1.13 -6.33
CA LYS A 160 -15.36 0.07 -5.61
C LYS A 160 -16.15 -0.29 -4.36
N GLY A 161 -15.70 0.20 -3.20
CA GLY A 161 -16.35 -0.01 -1.90
C GLY A 161 -16.04 -1.34 -1.21
N LYS A 162 -15.31 -2.27 -1.84
CA LYS A 162 -14.94 -3.54 -1.20
C LYS A 162 -13.73 -3.36 -0.28
N ILE A 163 -13.97 -3.53 1.02
CA ILE A 163 -12.94 -3.52 2.06
C ILE A 163 -12.53 -4.96 2.38
N GLN A 164 -11.25 -5.29 2.24
CA GLN A 164 -10.72 -6.61 2.57
C GLN A 164 -10.23 -6.63 4.03
N LYS A 165 -10.97 -7.32 4.91
CA LYS A 165 -10.62 -7.47 6.34
C LYS A 165 -10.11 -8.86 6.70
N LEU A 166 -10.06 -9.78 5.73
CA LEU A 166 -9.68 -11.18 5.98
C LEU A 166 -8.21 -11.29 6.41
N LYS A 167 -7.98 -12.03 7.48
CA LYS A 167 -6.65 -12.34 8.01
C LYS A 167 -6.50 -13.83 8.25
N GLU A 168 -5.30 -14.33 7.98
CA GLU A 168 -4.89 -15.68 8.29
C GLU A 168 -4.86 -15.88 9.80
N LYS A 169 -5.67 -16.83 10.30
CA LYS A 169 -5.89 -17.03 11.73
C LYS A 169 -4.59 -17.33 12.49
N ALA A 170 -3.65 -18.04 11.86
CA ALA A 170 -2.38 -18.44 12.45
C ALA A 170 -1.19 -17.58 11.99
N PHE A 171 -1.43 -16.56 11.16
CA PHE A 171 -0.39 -15.64 10.74
C PHE A 171 -0.18 -14.58 11.83
N LYS A 172 0.62 -14.96 12.83
CA LYS A 172 1.24 -13.97 13.71
C LYS A 172 2.26 -13.25 12.85
N LEU A 173 1.90 -12.08 12.35
CA LEU A 173 2.88 -11.10 11.92
C LEU A 173 4.00 -11.15 12.96
N PRO A 174 5.28 -11.31 12.57
CA PRO A 174 6.34 -10.87 13.43
C PRO A 174 5.89 -9.49 13.91
N VAL A 175 5.97 -9.23 15.22
CA VAL A 175 5.94 -7.86 15.70
C VAL A 175 7.18 -7.22 15.08
N VAL A 176 7.11 -6.89 13.79
CA VAL A 176 7.83 -5.76 13.30
C VAL A 176 7.27 -4.68 14.15
N LYS A 177 8.08 -4.18 15.09
CA LYS A 177 7.81 -2.92 15.76
C LYS A 177 7.26 -2.04 14.64
N ARG A 178 5.98 -1.68 14.68
CA ARG A 178 5.33 -0.92 13.60
C ARG A 178 6.04 0.42 13.31
N ASN A 179 7.04 0.74 14.12
CA ASN A 179 7.91 1.90 14.06
C ASN A 179 9.34 1.59 13.57
N SER A 180 9.66 0.39 13.05
CA SER A 180 11.02 0.06 12.54
C SER A 180 11.15 -0.04 11.02
N PHE A 181 10.05 -0.07 10.26
CA PHE A 181 10.12 -0.05 8.79
C PHE A 181 10.46 1.32 8.21
N LEU A 182 10.21 2.38 8.96
CA LEU A 182 10.71 3.71 8.67
C LEU A 182 11.63 4.06 9.83
N SER A 183 12.91 3.71 9.70
CA SER A 183 13.93 4.18 10.63
C SER A 183 14.08 5.69 10.43
N VAL A 184 13.16 6.47 11.00
CA VAL A 184 13.20 7.93 10.95
C VAL A 184 14.38 8.36 11.81
N LYS A 185 15.57 8.48 11.20
CA LYS A 185 16.70 9.19 11.81
C LYS A 185 16.33 10.66 11.86
N ARG A 186 15.64 11.08 12.93
CA ARG A 186 15.32 12.48 13.17
C ARG A 186 16.52 13.19 13.74
N ASP A 187 16.75 14.40 13.25
CA ASP A 187 17.64 15.32 13.90
C ASP A 187 16.95 15.92 15.15
N VAL A 188 17.18 15.29 16.31
CA VAL A 188 16.67 15.73 17.62
C VAL A 188 17.63 16.70 18.31
N SER A 189 18.74 17.08 17.66
CA SER A 189 19.81 17.88 18.28
C SER A 189 19.35 19.24 18.82
N GLY A 190 18.20 19.75 18.37
CA GLY A 190 17.61 21.01 18.83
C GLY A 190 16.36 20.90 19.71
N GLY A 191 15.99 19.70 20.20
CA GLY A 191 14.83 19.50 21.09
C GLY A 191 13.49 19.21 20.36
N PRO A 192 12.36 19.16 21.10
CA PRO A 192 11.03 18.98 20.51
C PRO A 192 10.55 20.24 19.77
N ASN A 193 9.53 20.09 18.93
CA ASN A 193 8.84 21.24 18.33
C ASN A 193 8.07 22.04 19.40
N PRO A 194 7.90 23.36 19.21
CA PRO A 194 7.07 24.17 20.09
C PRO A 194 5.60 23.67 20.08
N PRO A 195 4.86 23.79 21.19
CA PRO A 195 3.46 23.36 21.22
C PRO A 195 2.63 24.15 20.20
N ALA A 196 1.83 23.43 19.41
CA ALA A 196 0.86 24.02 18.49
C ALA A 196 -0.52 24.05 19.16
N LYS A 197 -1.33 25.07 18.87
CA LYS A 197 -2.75 25.14 19.27
C LYS A 197 -3.56 24.08 18.52
N TYR A 198 -3.36 24.02 17.21
CA TYR A 198 -3.91 23.00 16.33
C TYR A 198 -3.03 22.84 15.10
N ILE A 199 -3.12 21.67 14.48
CA ILE A 199 -2.46 21.35 13.21
C ILE A 199 -3.52 20.83 12.26
N THR A 200 -3.58 21.36 11.05
CA THR A 200 -4.54 20.95 10.02
C THR A 200 -3.83 20.64 8.72
N SER A 201 -4.39 19.69 7.96
CA SER A 201 -3.92 19.31 6.64
C SER A 201 -5.13 19.16 5.73
N SER A 202 -5.11 19.78 4.56
CA SER A 202 -6.12 19.52 3.51
C SER A 202 -5.89 18.16 2.84
N ILE A 203 -4.66 17.65 2.91
CA ILE A 203 -4.26 16.36 2.34
C ILE A 203 -4.72 15.25 3.28
N PRO A 204 -5.54 14.28 2.81
CA PRO A 204 -5.92 13.15 3.65
C PRO A 204 -4.72 12.25 3.92
N GLN A 205 -4.66 11.67 5.12
CA GLN A 205 -3.55 10.81 5.56
C GLN A 205 -3.82 9.32 5.29
N PHE A 206 -2.74 8.56 5.15
CA PHE A 206 -2.76 7.10 5.16
C PHE A 206 -2.58 6.56 6.58
N GLU A 207 -3.54 5.76 7.03
CA GLU A 207 -3.54 5.13 8.37
C GLU A 207 -3.23 6.13 9.51
N ASN A 208 -2.25 5.79 10.34
CA ASN A 208 -1.85 6.55 11.53
C ASN A 208 -0.67 7.49 11.26
N PHE A 209 -0.27 7.69 10.00
CA PHE A 209 0.80 8.60 9.61
C PHE A 209 0.26 10.04 9.49
N SER A 210 -0.15 10.61 10.63
CA SER A 210 -0.77 11.93 10.72
C SER A 210 0.24 13.06 10.80
N ILE A 211 -0.23 14.28 10.55
CA ILE A 211 0.60 15.47 10.69
C ILE A 211 1.02 15.70 12.16
N ASP A 212 0.13 15.39 13.11
CA ASP A 212 0.46 15.39 14.53
C ASP A 212 1.57 14.40 14.86
N ALA A 213 1.57 13.23 14.22
CA ALA A 213 2.57 12.19 14.47
C ALA A 213 3.97 12.61 14.02
N VAL A 214 4.11 13.31 12.89
CA VAL A 214 5.41 13.87 12.48
C VAL A 214 5.80 15.08 13.32
N TYR A 215 4.86 15.95 13.68
CA TYR A 215 5.13 17.15 14.46
C TYR A 215 5.59 16.84 15.89
N THR A 216 5.00 15.82 16.52
CA THR A 216 5.36 15.35 17.87
C THR A 216 6.55 14.39 17.88
N GLY A 217 7.03 13.96 16.71
CA GLY A 217 8.09 12.96 16.61
C GLY A 217 7.64 11.56 17.03
N MET A 218 6.37 11.21 16.88
CA MET A 218 5.90 9.82 17.02
C MET A 218 6.19 9.00 15.77
N SER A 219 5.90 9.53 14.57
CA SER A 219 6.10 8.86 13.26
C SER A 219 6.49 9.88 12.18
N GLY A 220 6.21 9.61 10.91
CA GLY A 220 6.14 10.58 9.81
C GLY A 220 4.69 10.83 9.35
N PHE A 221 4.50 11.71 8.39
CA PHE A 221 3.20 11.96 7.74
C PHE A 221 3.20 11.35 6.34
N TRP A 222 2.21 10.52 6.04
CA TRP A 222 2.03 9.94 4.71
C TRP A 222 0.69 10.41 4.16
N GLY A 223 0.76 11.45 3.32
CA GLY A 223 -0.41 12.03 2.67
C GLY A 223 -0.66 11.37 1.31
N TYR A 224 -1.92 11.23 0.93
CA TYR A 224 -2.27 10.95 -0.47
C TYR A 224 -1.76 12.06 -1.39
N THR A 225 -1.81 11.83 -2.70
CA THR A 225 -1.31 12.76 -3.74
C THR A 225 -1.80 14.21 -3.54
N PRO A 226 -0.90 15.15 -3.18
CA PRO A 226 -1.25 16.56 -3.02
C PRO A 226 -1.64 17.22 -4.34
N MET A 227 -2.67 18.06 -4.30
CA MET A 227 -3.15 18.88 -5.41
C MET A 227 -2.72 20.35 -5.24
N TYR A 228 -2.78 21.10 -6.34
CA TYR A 228 -2.54 22.54 -6.32
C TYR A 228 -3.44 23.23 -5.28
N GLY A 229 -2.82 24.00 -4.39
CA GLY A 229 -3.50 24.73 -3.33
C GLY A 229 -3.67 23.96 -2.02
N ASP A 230 -3.29 22.68 -1.95
CA ASP A 230 -3.28 21.95 -0.69
C ASP A 230 -2.32 22.58 0.32
N THR A 231 -2.71 22.56 1.59
CA THR A 231 -1.95 23.16 2.68
C THR A 231 -1.84 22.25 3.90
N ILE A 232 -0.76 22.47 4.65
CA ILE A 232 -0.57 21.99 6.01
C ILE A 232 -0.29 23.21 6.88
N ASP A 233 -1.12 23.43 7.89
CA ASP A 233 -1.07 24.62 8.75
C ASP A 233 -0.82 24.22 10.20
N ILE A 234 0.15 24.87 10.81
CA ILE A 234 0.50 24.72 12.23
C ILE A 234 0.22 26.06 12.90
N ALA A 235 -0.81 26.11 13.74
CA ALA A 235 -1.23 27.33 14.42
C ALA A 235 -0.65 27.41 15.83
N TYR A 236 -0.25 28.61 16.25
CA TYR A 236 0.31 28.90 17.56
C TYR A 236 -0.60 29.86 18.35
N GLU A 237 -0.81 29.57 19.63
CA GLU A 237 -1.44 30.49 20.57
C GLU A 237 -0.81 30.30 21.96
N PRO A 238 -0.19 31.37 22.52
CA PRO A 238 0.02 32.68 21.90
C PRO A 238 0.91 32.61 20.63
N PRO A 239 0.90 33.63 19.76
CA PRO A 239 1.79 33.68 18.60
C PRO A 239 3.25 33.48 18.98
N LEU A 240 4.00 32.78 18.13
CA LEU A 240 5.34 32.32 18.45
C LEU A 240 6.40 33.07 17.65
N LYS A 241 7.50 33.44 18.31
CA LYS A 241 8.71 33.87 17.62
C LYS A 241 9.52 32.63 17.21
N ILE A 242 9.57 32.34 15.92
CA ILE A 242 10.31 31.19 15.38
C ILE A 242 11.68 31.68 14.87
N HIS A 243 12.74 30.97 15.23
CA HIS A 243 14.12 31.24 14.80
C HIS A 243 14.46 30.53 13.49
N SER A 244 14.09 29.26 13.37
CA SER A 244 14.45 28.45 12.19
C SER A 244 13.44 27.33 11.95
N TYR A 245 13.38 26.87 10.71
CA TYR A 245 12.63 25.67 10.33
C TYR A 245 13.47 24.74 9.47
N LYS A 246 13.14 23.45 9.52
CA LYS A 246 13.67 22.39 8.67
C LYS A 246 12.59 21.34 8.43
N ILE A 247 12.27 21.07 7.17
CA ILE A 247 11.26 20.11 6.74
C ILE A 247 11.90 19.21 5.69
N GLU A 248 11.84 17.90 5.91
CA GLU A 248 12.39 16.89 5.00
C GLU A 248 11.26 15.97 4.53
N THR A 249 11.22 15.75 3.22
CA THR A 249 10.30 14.81 2.57
C THR A 249 11.03 13.67 1.88
N GLY A 250 10.32 12.58 1.63
CA GLY A 250 10.86 11.32 1.12
C GLY A 250 11.61 10.49 2.17
N CYS A 251 11.85 9.22 1.84
CA CYS A 251 12.69 8.32 2.64
C CYS A 251 13.36 7.28 1.75
N LYS A 252 14.20 6.42 2.32
CA LYS A 252 14.92 5.38 1.56
C LYS A 252 13.97 4.37 0.92
N GLU A 253 12.87 4.09 1.60
CA GLU A 253 11.84 3.15 1.20
C GLU A 253 10.89 3.76 0.15
N HIS A 254 10.71 5.08 0.18
CA HIS A 254 9.83 5.85 -0.71
C HIS A 254 10.56 7.08 -1.28
N PRO A 255 11.56 6.89 -2.17
CA PRO A 255 12.40 7.98 -2.68
C PRO A 255 11.66 8.94 -3.62
N LEU A 256 10.48 8.56 -4.12
CA LEU A 256 9.66 9.37 -5.02
C LEU A 256 8.54 10.15 -4.30
N ASP A 257 8.34 9.91 -3.01
CA ASP A 257 7.32 10.58 -2.20
C ASP A 257 7.88 11.91 -1.62
N ILE A 258 8.56 12.68 -2.47
CA ILE A 258 9.20 13.96 -2.12
C ILE A 258 8.36 15.16 -2.56
N SER A 259 8.42 16.26 -1.82
CA SER A 259 7.85 17.53 -2.25
C SER A 259 8.72 18.18 -3.35
N PRO A 260 8.12 18.65 -4.45
CA PRO A 260 8.82 19.34 -5.53
C PRO A 260 9.29 20.74 -5.10
N ALA A 261 10.23 21.33 -5.86
CA ALA A 261 10.75 22.66 -5.57
C ALA A 261 9.71 23.80 -5.66
N THR A 262 8.57 23.54 -6.31
CA THR A 262 7.43 24.46 -6.37
C THR A 262 6.68 24.54 -5.03
N THR A 263 6.77 23.54 -4.15
CA THR A 263 6.20 23.61 -2.80
C THR A 263 6.90 24.70 -1.99
N SER A 264 6.13 25.51 -1.26
CA SER A 264 6.66 26.68 -0.54
C SER A 264 6.19 26.78 0.91
N ILE A 265 6.98 27.51 1.68
CA ILE A 265 6.79 27.75 3.12
C ILE A 265 6.30 29.17 3.34
N TRP A 266 5.28 29.32 4.18
CA TRP A 266 4.59 30.59 4.43
C TRP A 266 4.33 30.80 5.91
N VAL A 267 4.21 32.06 6.32
CA VAL A 267 3.79 32.43 7.68
C VAL A 267 2.72 33.50 7.69
N LEU A 268 1.74 33.34 8.58
CA LEU A 268 0.85 34.42 9.01
C LEU A 268 1.45 35.04 10.27
N SER A 269 1.71 36.33 10.24
CA SER A 269 2.35 37.04 11.36
C SER A 269 1.67 38.38 11.62
N ASP A 270 1.59 38.79 12.89
CA ASP A 270 1.12 40.13 13.26
C ASP A 270 2.15 41.21 12.93
N SER A 271 3.43 40.83 12.88
CA SER A 271 4.53 41.71 12.50
C SER A 271 4.67 41.78 10.99
N PHE A 272 4.70 43.02 10.48
CA PHE A 272 4.76 43.34 9.05
C PHE A 272 6.21 43.42 8.56
N ASN A 273 6.52 42.80 7.41
CA ASN A 273 7.77 42.96 6.70
C ASN A 273 7.52 43.52 5.29
N SER A 274 7.97 44.74 5.02
CA SER A 274 7.72 45.45 3.75
C SER A 274 8.38 44.82 2.53
N ASN A 275 9.40 43.98 2.72
CA ASN A 275 10.19 43.42 1.62
C ASN A 275 9.78 41.99 1.25
N SER A 276 8.71 41.46 1.84
CA SER A 276 8.25 40.09 1.62
C SER A 276 6.97 40.07 0.77
N THR A 277 6.91 39.17 -0.21
CA THR A 277 5.71 38.96 -1.03
C THR A 277 4.57 38.45 -0.15
N MET A 278 3.50 39.25 -0.03
CA MET A 278 2.31 38.91 0.74
C MET A 278 1.21 38.40 -0.19
N VAL A 279 0.70 37.20 0.07
CA VAL A 279 -0.42 36.58 -0.66
C VAL A 279 -1.39 36.00 0.36
N ASP A 280 -2.67 36.35 0.27
CA ASP A 280 -3.73 35.88 1.18
C ASP A 280 -3.42 36.12 2.67
N SER A 281 -2.76 37.23 3.01
CA SER A 281 -2.24 37.57 4.36
C SER A 281 -1.04 36.75 4.85
N PHE A 282 -0.46 35.89 4.01
CA PHE A 282 0.75 35.13 4.35
C PHE A 282 1.99 35.70 3.67
N TYR A 283 3.13 35.61 4.34
CA TYR A 283 4.45 35.94 3.81
C TYR A 283 5.21 34.66 3.44
N GLN A 284 5.75 34.60 2.24
CA GLN A 284 6.59 33.48 1.81
C GLN A 284 7.97 33.55 2.45
N LEU A 285 8.43 32.43 3.03
CA LEU A 285 9.76 32.29 3.62
C LEU A 285 10.76 31.63 2.67
N GLY A 286 10.30 30.71 1.82
CA GLY A 286 11.14 29.98 0.88
C GLY A 286 10.43 28.81 0.21
N ASN A 287 11.23 27.98 -0.44
CA ASN A 287 10.78 26.82 -1.22
C ASN A 287 11.50 25.55 -0.79
N PHE A 288 10.92 24.41 -1.14
CA PHE A 288 11.64 23.15 -1.15
C PHE A 288 12.70 23.14 -2.26
N ASN A 289 13.74 22.34 -2.11
CA ASN A 289 14.66 22.04 -3.20
C ASN A 289 14.30 20.72 -3.88
N ASP A 290 15.03 20.37 -4.96
CA ASP A 290 14.82 19.14 -5.74
C ASP A 290 15.04 17.84 -4.96
N LYS A 291 15.53 17.91 -3.72
CA LYS A 291 15.73 16.78 -2.81
C LYS A 291 14.65 16.71 -1.72
N GLY A 292 13.60 17.51 -1.81
CA GLY A 292 12.51 17.49 -0.84
C GLY A 292 12.87 18.10 0.52
N LEU A 293 13.88 18.97 0.59
CA LEU A 293 14.29 19.69 1.80
C LEU A 293 13.92 21.17 1.69
N ALA A 294 13.25 21.70 2.73
CA ALA A 294 13.06 23.12 2.96
C ALA A 294 13.63 23.49 4.33
N GLN A 295 14.58 24.42 4.39
CA GLN A 295 15.15 24.90 5.64
C GLN A 295 15.54 26.37 5.54
N GLY A 296 15.48 27.08 6.66
CA GLY A 296 15.84 28.50 6.68
C GLY A 296 15.80 29.11 8.08
N LEU A 297 16.51 30.22 8.22
CA LEU A 297 16.35 31.14 9.36
C LEU A 297 15.19 32.08 9.06
N ILE A 298 14.37 32.35 10.07
CA ILE A 298 13.28 33.30 9.98
C ILE A 298 13.79 34.66 10.46
N SER A 299 13.57 35.70 9.65
CA SER A 299 13.98 37.06 9.96
C SER A 299 13.43 37.51 11.32
N ALA A 300 14.24 38.25 12.08
CA ALA A 300 13.83 38.83 13.36
C ALA A 300 12.60 39.74 13.25
N ASN A 301 12.28 40.22 12.05
CA ASN A 301 11.08 41.01 11.75
C ASN A 301 9.78 40.19 11.89
N PHE A 302 9.84 38.86 11.84
CA PHE A 302 8.70 38.00 12.12
C PHE A 302 8.72 37.59 13.60
N SER A 303 8.28 38.50 14.47
CA SER A 303 8.33 38.33 15.93
C SER A 303 7.08 37.66 16.52
N SER A 304 5.98 37.62 15.77
CA SER A 304 4.68 37.09 16.22
C SER A 304 4.04 36.22 15.14
N ILE A 305 4.42 34.95 15.02
CA ILE A 305 3.88 34.03 14.00
C ILE A 305 2.66 33.29 14.57
N LYS A 306 1.52 33.47 13.92
CA LYS A 306 0.24 32.82 14.23
C LYS A 306 0.09 31.47 13.53
N ILE A 307 0.49 31.38 12.26
CA ILE A 307 0.37 30.15 11.47
C ILE A 307 1.66 29.96 10.68
N PHE A 308 2.22 28.76 10.75
CA PHE A 308 3.26 28.28 9.86
C PHE A 308 2.63 27.32 8.84
N ARG A 309 2.83 27.56 7.54
CA ARG A 309 2.13 26.87 6.45
C ARG A 309 3.10 26.25 5.45
N ILE A 310 2.82 25.01 5.07
CA ILE A 310 3.38 24.37 3.87
C ILE A 310 2.30 24.42 2.79
N ARG A 311 2.61 24.98 1.61
CA ARG A 311 1.67 25.11 0.48
C ARG A 311 2.19 24.37 -0.74
N PHE A 312 1.37 23.49 -1.30
CA PHE A 312 1.65 22.74 -2.52
C PHE A 312 1.18 23.56 -3.73
N ASN A 313 2.11 23.97 -4.60
CA ASN A 313 1.82 24.85 -5.74
C ASN A 313 1.83 24.12 -7.08
N GLU A 314 1.70 22.79 -7.07
CA GLU A 314 1.52 21.97 -8.26
C GLU A 314 0.73 20.70 -7.93
N ASN A 315 0.14 20.08 -8.96
CA ASN A 315 -0.48 18.76 -8.84
C ASN A 315 0.61 17.69 -8.87
N MET A 316 0.81 17.02 -7.73
CA MET A 316 1.78 15.93 -7.66
C MET A 316 1.27 14.68 -8.39
N LYS A 317 2.20 13.80 -8.79
CA LYS A 317 1.90 12.49 -9.39
C LYS A 317 2.04 11.34 -8.40
N THR A 318 2.69 11.60 -7.26
CA THR A 318 2.99 10.64 -6.20
C THR A 318 2.39 11.11 -4.88
N TRP A 319 2.33 10.21 -3.91
CA TRP A 319 2.00 10.56 -2.53
C TRP A 319 3.12 11.42 -1.93
N VAL A 320 2.89 11.98 -0.75
CA VAL A 320 3.91 12.75 -0.03
C VAL A 320 4.24 12.10 1.30
N TRP A 321 5.52 11.87 1.54
CA TRP A 321 6.05 11.44 2.83
C TRP A 321 6.80 12.60 3.47
N ILE A 322 6.31 13.13 4.59
CA ILE A 322 7.05 14.09 5.40
C ILE A 322 7.77 13.30 6.50
N ASN A 323 9.09 13.23 6.36
CA ASN A 323 9.97 12.50 7.25
C ASN A 323 10.21 13.26 8.56
N GLN A 324 10.37 14.58 8.47
CA GLN A 324 10.66 15.43 9.61
C GLN A 324 10.07 16.83 9.43
N ILE A 325 9.49 17.36 10.52
CA ILE A 325 9.24 18.79 10.72
C ILE A 325 10.00 19.20 11.97
N SER A 326 10.92 20.15 11.84
CA SER A 326 11.62 20.78 12.96
C SER A 326 11.45 22.29 12.89
N ILE A 327 10.81 22.84 13.91
CA ILE A 327 10.61 24.27 14.11
C ILE A 327 11.29 24.63 15.43
N ARG A 328 12.15 25.65 15.41
CA ARG A 328 12.87 26.13 16.61
C ARG A 328 12.32 27.48 16.99
N ALA A 329 11.75 27.58 18.19
CA ALA A 329 11.43 28.88 18.78
C ALA A 329 12.72 29.67 19.02
N ALA A 330 12.65 30.99 18.90
CA ALA A 330 13.75 31.85 19.34
C ALA A 330 13.90 31.73 20.87
N ALA A 331 15.13 31.73 21.36
CA ALA A 331 15.38 31.88 22.79
C ALA A 331 14.74 33.19 23.26
N THR A 332 13.96 33.10 24.35
CA THR A 332 13.35 34.24 25.04
C THR A 332 14.40 35.11 25.69
#